data_AF-A0A268EDY3-F1
#
_entry.id   AF-A0A268EDY3-F1
#
_cell.length_a   1.000
_cell.length_b   1.000
_cell.length_c   1.000
_cell.angle_alpha   90.00
_cell.angle_beta   90.00
_cell.angle_gamma   90.00
#
_symmetry.space_group_name_H-M   'P 1'
#
loop_
_entity.id
_entity.type
_entity.pdbx_description
1 polymer ?
#
loop_
_entity_poly.entity_id
_entity_poly.type
_entity_poly.pdbx_seq_one_letter_code
_entity_poly.pdbx_strand_id
1 'polypeptide(L)'
;HYTTTNEWFRTLEAKGIHYVTRAPDGKRVYDELDLRVGKFIKHKREEGWNKEGIFNLLLSDPPFELRPLPDGETPTDVLPIDQIKNLLQSREFTSILENQLVETVKSVLTDFRQKEIEVQAELLENTLHDQRLEQRQKEITARITTHRINTELEIEALEKWSQLPAEERLIKTGLFRKEEDQTKKDLFIKKYVRDNFEQRLRSEMESQ
;
A
#
# COMPACT_ATOMS: atom_id res chain seq x y z
N HIS A 1 7.78 -19.51 45.72
CA HIS A 1 6.31 -19.68 45.67
C HIS A 1 5.54 -18.79 46.65
N TYR A 2 5.99 -18.55 47.89
CA TYR A 2 5.29 -17.69 48.86
C TYR A 2 5.14 -16.21 48.44
N THR A 3 6.18 -15.64 47.79
CA THR A 3 6.19 -14.24 47.32
C THR A 3 5.14 -13.98 46.25
N THR A 4 5.01 -14.88 45.28
CA THR A 4 4.06 -14.76 44.16
C THR A 4 2.60 -14.82 44.61
N THR A 5 2.28 -15.69 45.58
CA THR A 5 0.92 -15.79 46.14
C THR A 5 0.55 -14.51 46.90
N ASN A 6 1.46 -13.98 47.72
CA ASN A 6 1.24 -12.72 48.43
C ASN A 6 1.04 -11.53 47.48
N GLU A 7 1.76 -11.50 46.35
CA GLU A 7 1.57 -10.47 45.31
C GLU A 7 0.19 -10.53 44.67
N TRP A 8 -0.35 -11.73 44.44
CA TRP A 8 -1.70 -11.88 43.88
C TRP A 8 -2.76 -11.31 44.83
N PHE A 9 -2.75 -11.70 46.10
CA PHE A 9 -3.73 -11.22 47.08
C PHE A 9 -3.60 -9.71 47.34
N ARG A 10 -2.38 -9.17 47.36
CA ARG A 10 -2.19 -7.71 47.44
C ARG A 10 -2.83 -6.98 46.25
N THR A 11 -2.74 -7.55 45.04
CA THR A 11 -3.33 -6.95 43.84
C THR A 11 -4.85 -7.08 43.83
N LEU A 12 -5.39 -8.20 44.32
CA LEU A 12 -6.83 -8.40 44.47
C LEU A 12 -7.43 -7.43 45.49
N GLU A 13 -6.76 -7.22 46.63
CA GLU A 13 -7.15 -6.24 47.66
C GLU A 13 -7.14 -4.82 47.06
N ALA A 14 -6.06 -4.43 46.39
CA ALA A 14 -5.91 -3.09 45.79
C ALA A 14 -6.95 -2.80 44.70
N LYS A 15 -7.37 -3.81 43.94
CA LYS A 15 -8.43 -3.70 42.92
C LYS A 15 -9.84 -3.83 43.49
N GLY A 16 -10.00 -4.01 44.80
CA GLY A 16 -11.31 -4.17 45.42
C GLY A 16 -11.99 -5.52 45.11
N ILE A 17 -11.25 -6.53 44.64
CA ILE A 17 -11.81 -7.79 44.13
C ILE A 17 -12.01 -8.81 45.27
N HIS A 18 -11.02 -8.93 46.16
CA HIS A 18 -11.07 -9.91 47.26
C HIS A 18 -10.20 -9.45 48.43
N TYR A 19 -10.79 -9.40 49.62
CA TYR A 19 -10.08 -9.05 50.86
C TYR A 19 -9.55 -10.29 51.59
N VAL A 20 -8.34 -10.26 52.17
CA VAL A 20 -7.81 -11.33 53.03
C VAL A 20 -7.88 -10.93 54.50
N THR A 21 -8.43 -11.82 55.34
CA THR A 21 -8.56 -11.61 56.78
C THR A 21 -7.22 -11.37 57.47
N ARG A 22 -7.19 -10.53 58.51
CA ARG A 22 -6.00 -10.24 59.32
C ARG A 22 -6.18 -10.72 60.75
N ALA A 23 -5.11 -11.30 61.32
CA ALA A 23 -5.02 -11.57 62.74
C ALA A 23 -4.83 -10.27 63.54
N PRO A 24 -5.01 -10.29 64.89
CA PRO A 24 -4.81 -9.10 65.73
C PRO A 24 -3.40 -8.47 65.64
N ASP A 25 -2.41 -9.24 65.19
CA ASP A 25 -1.03 -8.77 64.94
C ASP A 25 -0.83 -8.15 63.54
N GLY A 26 -1.92 -7.99 62.77
CA GLY A 26 -1.92 -7.39 61.43
C GLY A 26 -1.49 -8.33 60.29
N LYS A 27 -1.12 -9.58 60.59
CA LYS A 27 -0.71 -10.55 59.57
C LYS A 27 -1.91 -11.15 58.84
N ARG A 28 -1.75 -11.39 57.53
CA ARG A 28 -2.77 -12.07 56.72
C ARG A 28 -2.96 -13.50 57.19
N VAL A 29 -4.21 -13.90 57.36
CA VAL A 29 -4.64 -15.25 57.68
C VAL A 29 -5.45 -15.75 56.50
N TYR A 30 -4.94 -16.80 55.86
CA TYR A 30 -5.56 -17.42 54.69
C TYR A 30 -6.49 -18.55 55.13
N ASP A 31 -7.72 -18.56 54.63
CA ASP A 31 -8.70 -19.61 54.84
C ASP A 31 -8.94 -20.44 53.56
N GLU A 32 -9.96 -21.30 53.60
CA GLU A 32 -10.32 -22.17 52.48
C GLU A 32 -10.81 -21.39 51.24
N LEU A 33 -11.42 -20.21 51.42
CA LEU A 33 -11.80 -19.35 50.30
C LEU A 33 -10.56 -18.76 49.63
N ASP A 34 -9.59 -18.27 50.42
CA ASP A 34 -8.34 -17.75 49.88
C ASP A 34 -7.57 -18.86 49.13
N LEU A 35 -7.57 -20.09 49.66
CA LEU A 35 -6.97 -21.24 48.97
C LEU A 35 -7.66 -21.52 47.62
N ARG A 36 -8.99 -21.41 47.54
CA ARG A 36 -9.76 -21.57 46.29
C ARG A 36 -9.40 -20.48 45.27
N VAL A 37 -9.31 -19.22 45.71
CA VAL A 37 -8.86 -18.09 44.86
C VAL A 37 -7.46 -18.34 44.32
N GLY A 38 -6.53 -18.74 45.17
CA GLY A 38 -5.15 -19.02 44.77
C GLY A 38 -5.05 -20.17 43.76
N LYS A 39 -5.83 -21.24 43.95
CA LYS A 39 -5.90 -22.38 43.01
C LYS A 39 -6.49 -21.97 41.66
N PHE A 40 -7.55 -21.16 41.67
CA PHE A 40 -8.17 -20.65 40.45
C PHE A 40 -7.19 -19.82 39.62
N ILE A 41 -6.50 -18.87 40.26
CA ILE A 41 -5.49 -18.04 39.58
C ILE A 41 -4.37 -18.92 39.03
N LYS A 42 -3.87 -19.87 39.81
CA LYS A 42 -2.81 -20.79 39.37
C LYS A 42 -3.25 -21.58 38.14
N HIS A 43 -4.44 -22.15 38.15
CA HIS A 43 -4.98 -22.93 37.04
C HIS A 43 -5.12 -22.09 35.76
N LYS A 44 -5.70 -20.89 35.85
CA LYS A 44 -5.80 -19.99 34.69
C LYS A 44 -4.45 -19.50 34.17
N ARG A 45 -3.46 -19.34 35.05
CA ARG A 45 -2.08 -19.04 34.64
C ARG A 45 -1.44 -20.22 33.88
N GLU A 46 -1.73 -21.46 34.26
CA GLU A 46 -1.28 -22.66 33.54
C GLU A 46 -1.96 -22.81 32.18
N GLU A 47 -3.21 -22.34 32.04
CA GLU A 47 -3.93 -22.23 30.76
C GLU A 47 -3.42 -21.07 29.86
N GLY A 48 -2.39 -20.33 30.28
CA GLY A 48 -1.78 -19.26 29.50
C GLY A 48 -2.43 -17.88 29.66
N TRP A 49 -3.41 -17.71 30.55
CA TRP A 49 -4.03 -16.40 30.77
C TRP A 49 -3.04 -15.42 31.42
N ASN A 50 -3.11 -14.16 30.99
CA ASN A 50 -2.38 -13.08 31.64
C ASN A 50 -3.03 -12.73 33.00
N LYS A 51 -2.25 -12.16 33.93
CA LYS A 51 -2.74 -11.89 35.31
C LYS A 51 -3.93 -10.93 35.32
N GLU A 52 -3.91 -9.91 34.46
CA GLU A 52 -4.98 -8.89 34.38
C GLU A 52 -6.30 -9.46 33.90
N GLY A 53 -6.29 -10.32 32.89
CA GLY A 53 -7.48 -11.00 32.38
C GLY A 53 -8.12 -11.91 33.43
N ILE A 54 -7.30 -12.58 34.25
CA ILE A 54 -7.79 -13.40 35.36
C ILE A 54 -8.47 -12.52 36.43
N PHE A 55 -7.87 -11.37 36.77
CA PHE A 55 -8.44 -10.45 37.76
C PHE A 55 -9.73 -9.78 37.25
N ASN A 56 -9.77 -9.40 35.98
CA ASN A 56 -10.99 -8.85 35.36
C ASN A 56 -12.11 -9.89 35.30
N LEU A 57 -11.78 -11.16 35.06
CA LEU A 57 -12.74 -12.26 35.10
C LEU A 57 -13.31 -12.43 36.51
N LEU A 58 -12.46 -12.42 37.54
CA LEU A 58 -12.90 -12.48 38.95
C LEU A 58 -13.79 -11.28 39.34
N LEU A 59 -13.57 -10.10 38.76
CA LEU A 59 -14.39 -8.92 39.02
C LEU A 59 -15.74 -8.96 38.29
N SER A 60 -15.75 -9.45 37.04
CA SER A 60 -16.91 -9.33 36.14
C SER A 60 -17.85 -10.54 36.21
N ASP A 61 -17.29 -11.74 36.36
CA ASP A 61 -18.03 -13.01 36.42
C ASP A 61 -17.32 -13.99 37.36
N PRO A 62 -17.46 -13.78 38.69
CA PRO A 62 -16.75 -14.59 39.67
C PRO A 62 -17.28 -16.03 39.69
N PRO A 63 -16.42 -17.05 39.55
CA PRO A 63 -16.83 -18.46 39.59
C PRO A 63 -17.27 -18.95 40.97
N PHE A 64 -17.07 -18.13 42.01
CA PHE A 64 -17.49 -18.37 43.39
C PHE A 64 -17.55 -17.04 44.15
N GLU A 65 -18.29 -16.99 45.27
CA GLU A 65 -18.45 -15.78 46.08
C GLU A 65 -17.12 -15.28 46.64
N LEU A 66 -16.75 -14.04 46.32
CA LEU A 66 -15.54 -13.38 46.80
C LEU A 66 -15.83 -12.56 48.06
N ARG A 67 -14.88 -12.56 49.00
CA ARG A 67 -14.94 -11.77 50.23
C ARG A 67 -14.91 -10.26 49.90
N PRO A 68 -15.96 -9.48 50.26
CA PRO A 68 -16.01 -8.03 50.05
C PRO A 68 -15.03 -7.30 50.97
N LEU A 69 -14.71 -6.05 50.65
CA LEU A 69 -13.89 -5.20 51.51
C LEU A 69 -14.67 -4.82 52.78
N PRO A 70 -13.99 -4.70 53.95
CA PRO A 70 -14.62 -4.21 55.16
C PRO A 70 -15.17 -2.78 54.98
N ASP A 71 -16.34 -2.49 55.56
CA ASP A 71 -16.92 -1.15 55.56
C ASP A 71 -15.94 -0.13 56.17
N GLY A 72 -15.52 0.86 55.39
CA GLY A 72 -14.63 1.95 55.82
C GLY A 72 -13.23 1.98 55.19
N GLU A 73 -12.84 0.98 54.40
CA GLU A 73 -11.61 1.01 53.61
C GLU A 73 -11.90 1.43 52.16
N THR A 74 -11.98 2.74 51.89
CA THR A 74 -11.92 3.25 50.51
C THR A 74 -10.54 2.93 49.92
N PRO A 75 -10.44 2.45 48.65
CA PRO A 75 -9.14 2.25 48.02
C PRO A 75 -8.37 3.57 48.05
N THR A 76 -7.15 3.54 48.58
CA THR A 76 -6.36 4.71 48.99
C THR A 76 -6.01 5.68 47.84
N ASP A 77 -6.31 5.32 46.59
CA ASP A 77 -5.92 6.05 45.37
C ASP A 77 -7.10 6.55 44.51
N VAL A 78 -8.35 6.50 44.99
CA VAL A 78 -9.49 7.00 44.20
C VAL A 78 -9.80 8.44 44.60
N LEU A 79 -9.54 9.38 43.69
CA LEU A 79 -9.89 10.79 43.87
C LEU A 79 -11.40 10.94 44.12
N PRO A 80 -11.83 11.75 45.10
CA PRO A 80 -13.23 12.06 45.31
C PRO A 80 -13.87 12.63 44.03
N ILE A 81 -15.12 12.23 43.76
CA ILE A 81 -15.87 12.59 42.53
C ILE A 81 -15.90 14.10 42.30
N ASP A 82 -15.96 14.90 43.37
CA ASP A 82 -15.97 16.36 43.28
C ASP A 82 -14.62 16.95 42.80
N GLN A 83 -13.50 16.31 43.14
CA GLN A 83 -12.18 16.71 42.64
C GLN A 83 -12.02 16.37 41.16
N ILE A 84 -12.55 15.23 40.73
CA ILE A 84 -12.60 14.85 39.30
C ILE A 84 -13.45 15.86 38.52
N LYS A 85 -14.61 16.25 39.06
CA LYS A 85 -15.50 17.23 38.41
C LYS A 85 -14.83 18.60 38.27
N ASN A 86 -14.13 19.07 39.30
CA ASN A 86 -13.40 20.34 39.25
C ASN A 86 -12.22 20.29 38.26
N LEU A 87 -11.52 19.15 38.16
CA LEU A 87 -10.44 18.96 37.19
C LEU A 87 -10.98 18.97 35.75
N LEU A 88 -12.09 18.28 35.48
CA LEU A 88 -12.74 18.26 34.17
C LEU A 88 -13.31 19.63 33.77
N GLN A 89 -13.72 20.44 34.75
CA GLN A 89 -14.19 21.81 34.54
C GLN A 89 -13.07 22.86 34.55
N SER A 90 -11.82 22.44 34.78
CA SER A 90 -10.69 23.36 34.77
C SER A 90 -10.41 23.82 33.34
N ARG A 91 -10.27 25.15 33.17
CA ARG A 91 -9.96 25.75 31.87
C ARG A 91 -8.68 25.22 31.25
N GLU A 92 -7.69 24.87 32.08
CA GLU A 92 -6.42 24.30 31.62
C GLU A 92 -6.63 22.93 30.98
N PHE A 93 -7.42 22.06 31.62
CA PHE A 93 -7.75 20.75 31.07
C PHE A 93 -8.57 20.87 29.78
N THR A 94 -9.58 21.74 29.75
CA THR A 94 -10.38 21.99 28.54
C THR A 94 -9.50 22.50 27.39
N SER A 95 -8.60 23.46 27.65
CA SER A 95 -7.68 24.00 26.65
C SER A 95 -6.71 22.94 26.10
N ILE A 96 -6.19 22.05 26.96
CA ILE A 96 -5.33 20.94 26.52
C ILE A 96 -6.09 20.01 25.58
N LEU A 97 -7.32 19.64 25.94
CA LEU A 97 -8.17 18.79 25.10
C LEU A 97 -8.53 19.46 23.77
N GLU A 98 -8.91 20.74 23.79
CA GLU A 98 -9.21 21.51 22.58
C GLU A 98 -8.01 21.56 21.64
N ASN A 99 -6.82 21.84 22.18
CA ASN A 99 -5.59 21.88 21.38
C ASN A 99 -5.25 20.50 20.80
N GLN A 100 -5.37 19.42 21.58
CA GLN A 100 -5.16 18.06 21.10
C GLN A 100 -6.15 17.67 20.00
N LEU A 101 -7.42 18.05 20.15
CA LEU A 101 -8.45 17.81 19.14
C LEU A 101 -8.13 18.58 17.85
N VAL A 102 -7.77 19.86 17.97
CA VAL A 102 -7.40 20.71 16.82
C VAL A 102 -6.19 20.14 16.09
N GLU A 103 -5.14 19.73 16.80
CA GLU A 103 -3.95 19.12 16.18
C GLU A 103 -4.27 17.77 15.53
N THR A 104 -5.13 16.95 16.15
CA THR A 104 -5.59 15.69 15.55
C THR A 104 -6.34 15.95 14.25
N VAL A 105 -7.30 16.89 14.26
CA VAL A 105 -8.07 17.25 13.07
C VAL A 105 -7.16 17.80 11.97
N LYS A 106 -6.19 18.66 12.32
CA LYS A 106 -5.21 19.17 11.37
C LYS A 106 -4.39 18.04 10.75
N SER A 107 -3.86 17.12 11.55
CA SER A 107 -3.09 15.97 11.05
C SER A 107 -3.92 15.11 10.10
N VAL A 108 -5.17 14.83 10.45
CA VAL A 108 -6.07 14.05 9.58
C VAL A 108 -6.29 14.78 8.26
N LEU A 109 -6.55 16.09 8.29
CA LEU A 109 -6.73 16.88 7.08
C LEU A 109 -5.46 16.94 6.21
N THR A 110 -4.27 17.05 6.81
CA THR A 110 -3.02 17.02 6.06
C THR A 110 -2.77 15.66 5.42
N ASP A 111 -3.06 14.57 6.12
CA ASP A 111 -2.90 13.21 5.60
C ASP A 111 -3.87 12.95 4.43
N PHE A 112 -5.12 13.40 4.56
CA PHE A 112 -6.09 13.34 3.46
C PHE A 112 -5.61 14.10 2.23
N ARG A 113 -5.15 15.35 2.42
CA ARG A 113 -4.66 16.17 1.31
C ARG A 113 -3.42 15.56 0.66
N GLN A 114 -2.51 14.99 1.45
CA GLN A 114 -1.33 14.30 0.94
C GLN A 114 -1.72 13.09 0.10
N LYS A 115 -2.68 12.29 0.57
CA LYS A 115 -3.19 11.13 -0.15
C LYS A 115 -3.92 11.50 -1.45
N GLU A 116 -4.66 12.62 -1.46
CA GLU A 116 -5.25 13.15 -2.70
C GLU A 116 -4.18 13.52 -3.72
N ILE A 117 -3.09 14.16 -3.30
CA ILE A 117 -1.97 14.51 -4.17
C ILE A 117 -1.31 13.25 -4.74
N GLU A 118 -1.08 12.23 -3.91
CA GLU A 118 -0.49 10.95 -4.34
C GLU A 118 -1.36 10.25 -5.39
N VAL A 119 -2.67 10.16 -5.16
CA VAL A 119 -3.61 9.56 -6.12
C VAL A 119 -3.62 10.34 -7.44
N GLN A 120 -3.61 11.68 -7.38
CA GLN A 120 -3.56 12.50 -8.60
C GLN A 120 -2.23 12.34 -9.36
N ALA A 121 -1.11 12.25 -8.64
CA ALA A 121 0.21 12.02 -9.23
C ALA A 121 0.27 10.65 -9.93
N GLU A 122 -0.24 9.60 -9.29
CA GLU A 122 -0.30 8.25 -9.86
C GLU A 122 -1.20 8.20 -11.11
N LEU A 123 -2.37 8.84 -11.08
CA LEU A 123 -3.26 8.94 -12.24
C LEU A 123 -2.58 9.66 -13.42
N LEU A 124 -1.86 10.75 -13.13
CA LEU A 124 -1.13 11.49 -14.15
C LEU A 124 0.01 10.65 -14.74
N GLU A 125 0.77 9.95 -13.89
CA GLU A 125 1.86 9.08 -14.33
C GLU A 125 1.35 7.95 -15.23
N ASN A 126 0.27 7.28 -14.84
CA ASN A 126 -0.35 6.24 -15.65
C ASN A 126 -0.86 6.78 -16.99
N THR A 127 -1.52 7.95 -16.98
CA THR A 127 -1.98 8.59 -18.22
C THR A 127 -0.82 8.92 -19.17
N LEU A 128 0.29 9.45 -18.62
CA LEU A 128 1.49 9.73 -19.41
C LEU A 128 2.17 8.45 -19.91
N HIS A 129 2.14 7.38 -19.13
CA HIS A 129 2.65 6.08 -19.53
C HIS A 129 1.87 5.53 -20.74
N ASP A 130 0.54 5.55 -20.66
CA ASP A 130 -0.33 5.08 -21.73
C ASP A 130 -0.15 5.90 -23.01
N GLN A 131 -0.04 7.23 -22.90
CA GLN A 131 0.25 8.10 -24.04
C GLN A 131 1.60 7.77 -24.69
N ARG A 132 2.64 7.48 -23.89
CA ARG A 132 3.95 7.06 -24.41
C ARG A 132 3.89 5.72 -25.13
N LEU A 133 3.12 4.76 -24.60
CA LEU A 133 2.91 3.47 -25.26
C LEU A 133 2.17 3.63 -26.58
N GLU A 134 1.11 4.44 -26.61
CA GLU A 134 0.35 4.74 -27.82
C GLU A 134 1.22 5.42 -28.87
N GLN A 135 2.02 6.42 -28.47
CA GLN A 135 2.95 7.10 -29.36
C GLN A 135 4.00 6.12 -29.92
N ARG A 136 4.58 5.27 -29.08
CA ARG A 136 5.52 4.24 -29.50
C ARG A 136 4.87 3.28 -30.51
N GLN A 137 3.63 2.88 -30.27
CA GLN A 137 2.90 2.02 -31.19
C GLN A 137 2.67 2.71 -32.54
N LYS A 138 2.28 3.99 -32.54
CA LYS A 138 2.14 4.80 -33.76
C LYS A 138 3.47 4.91 -34.53
N GLU A 139 4.57 5.14 -33.84
CA GLU A 139 5.91 5.21 -34.45
C GLU A 139 6.34 3.87 -35.06
N ILE A 140 6.11 2.76 -34.36
CA ILE A 140 6.40 1.41 -34.87
C ILE A 140 5.55 1.12 -36.11
N THR A 141 4.24 1.36 -36.03
CA THR A 141 3.34 1.17 -37.16
C THR A 141 3.76 2.03 -38.35
N ALA A 142 4.09 3.31 -38.15
CA ALA A 142 4.54 4.20 -39.21
C ALA A 142 5.84 3.71 -39.88
N ARG A 143 6.80 3.20 -39.10
CA ARG A 143 8.04 2.61 -39.64
C ARG A 143 7.78 1.35 -40.45
N ILE A 144 6.91 0.46 -39.96
CA ILE A 144 6.54 -0.77 -40.67
C ILE A 144 5.84 -0.42 -41.99
N THR A 145 4.87 0.48 -41.94
CA THR A 145 4.14 0.96 -43.13
C THR A 145 5.10 1.58 -44.15
N THR A 146 5.98 2.47 -43.71
CA THR A 146 7.00 3.09 -44.58
C THR A 146 7.91 2.06 -45.22
N HIS A 147 8.39 1.08 -44.44
CA HIS A 147 9.25 0.03 -44.94
C HIS A 147 8.53 -0.83 -45.97
N ARG A 148 7.30 -1.27 -45.69
CA ARG A 148 6.49 -2.05 -46.63
C ARG A 148 6.26 -1.31 -47.95
N ILE A 149 5.85 -0.04 -47.88
CA ILE A 149 5.65 0.81 -49.06
C ILE A 149 6.92 0.92 -49.90
N ASN A 150 8.08 1.18 -49.26
CA ASN A 150 9.35 1.25 -49.99
C ASN A 150 9.66 -0.08 -50.67
N THR A 151 9.52 -1.20 -49.97
CA THR A 151 9.77 -2.54 -50.53
C THR A 151 8.87 -2.82 -51.74
N GLU A 152 7.57 -2.50 -51.64
CA GLU A 152 6.64 -2.67 -52.77
C GLU A 152 7.03 -1.80 -53.98
N LEU A 153 7.37 -0.53 -53.74
CA LEU A 153 7.80 0.38 -54.81
C LEU A 153 9.14 -0.02 -55.42
N GLU A 154 10.06 -0.58 -54.63
CA GLU A 154 11.33 -1.12 -55.14
C GLU A 154 11.10 -2.35 -56.04
N ILE A 155 10.19 -3.25 -55.66
CA ILE A 155 9.80 -4.40 -56.48
C ILE A 155 9.19 -3.91 -57.80
N GLU A 156 8.24 -2.98 -57.75
CA GLU A 156 7.63 -2.39 -58.95
C GLU A 156 8.68 -1.69 -59.85
N ALA A 157 9.64 -0.99 -59.23
CA ALA A 157 10.72 -0.34 -59.96
C ALA A 157 11.63 -1.36 -60.66
N LEU A 158 11.95 -2.48 -60.01
CA LEU A 158 12.74 -3.56 -60.61
C LEU A 158 12.01 -4.20 -61.79
N GLU A 159 10.69 -4.43 -61.65
CA GLU A 159 9.86 -4.94 -62.74
C GLU A 159 9.85 -3.97 -63.92
N LYS A 160 9.60 -2.67 -63.67
CA LYS A 160 9.61 -1.64 -64.71
C LYS A 160 10.98 -1.48 -65.35
N TRP A 161 12.06 -1.54 -64.57
CA TRP A 161 13.42 -1.53 -65.08
C TRP A 161 13.64 -2.71 -66.02
N SER A 162 13.20 -3.92 -65.67
CA SER A 162 13.38 -5.12 -66.50
C SER A 162 12.72 -5.02 -67.87
N GLN A 163 11.67 -4.20 -67.99
CA GLN A 163 10.93 -3.96 -69.24
C GLN A 163 11.57 -2.89 -70.14
N LEU A 164 12.55 -2.13 -69.65
CA LEU A 164 13.22 -1.11 -70.46
C LEU A 164 14.09 -1.71 -71.57
N PRO A 165 14.27 -1.01 -72.70
CA PRO A 165 15.13 -1.46 -73.79
C PRO A 165 16.56 -1.76 -73.33
N ALA A 166 17.19 -2.77 -73.94
CA ALA A 166 18.55 -3.17 -73.62
C ALA A 166 19.59 -2.02 -73.75
N GLU A 167 19.32 -1.03 -74.60
CA GLU A 167 20.17 0.15 -74.79
C GLU A 167 20.19 1.07 -73.56
N GLU A 168 19.08 1.14 -72.81
CA GLU A 168 18.97 1.94 -71.60
C GLU A 168 19.55 1.20 -70.38
N ARG A 169 19.41 -0.14 -70.37
CA ARG A 169 19.80 -1.00 -69.24
C ARG A 169 21.24 -1.48 -69.26
N LEU A 170 21.82 -1.68 -70.45
CA LEU A 170 23.13 -2.32 -70.58
C LEU A 170 24.25 -1.30 -70.83
N ILE A 171 25.38 -1.50 -70.15
CA ILE A 171 26.64 -0.80 -70.40
C ILE A 171 27.67 -1.75 -71.01
N LYS A 172 28.52 -1.25 -71.90
CA LYS A 172 29.59 -2.03 -72.53
C LYS A 172 30.76 -2.14 -71.55
N THR A 173 31.05 -3.36 -71.08
CA THR A 173 32.12 -3.64 -70.11
C THR A 173 33.37 -4.27 -70.74
N GLY A 174 33.35 -4.52 -72.06
CA GLY A 174 34.51 -5.01 -72.82
C GLY A 174 34.26 -4.98 -74.34
N LEU A 175 35.15 -5.58 -75.14
CA LEU A 175 35.08 -5.49 -76.61
C LEU A 175 33.76 -6.05 -77.19
N PHE A 176 33.19 -7.07 -76.54
CA PHE A 176 31.90 -7.69 -76.91
C PHE A 176 30.97 -8.01 -75.72
N ARG A 177 31.37 -7.70 -74.48
CA ARG A 177 30.55 -7.96 -73.29
C ARG A 177 29.72 -6.73 -72.93
N LYS A 178 28.44 -6.98 -72.64
CA LYS A 178 27.50 -5.99 -72.13
C LYS A 178 26.93 -6.54 -70.83
N GLU A 179 26.89 -5.71 -69.80
CA GLU A 179 26.32 -6.04 -68.49
C GLU A 179 25.29 -4.99 -68.11
N GLU A 180 24.42 -5.32 -67.16
CA GLU A 180 23.44 -4.37 -66.64
C GLU A 180 24.15 -3.24 -65.89
N ASP A 181 23.82 -2.00 -66.25
CA ASP A 181 24.33 -0.80 -65.60
C ASP A 181 23.70 -0.66 -64.21
N GLN A 182 24.39 -1.21 -63.20
CA GLN A 182 23.93 -1.18 -61.81
C GLN A 182 23.73 0.25 -61.29
N THR A 183 24.54 1.21 -61.76
CA THR A 183 24.42 2.60 -61.30
C THR A 183 23.13 3.23 -61.83
N LYS A 184 22.81 3.02 -63.11
CA LYS A 184 21.53 3.50 -63.68
C LYS A 184 20.32 2.80 -63.08
N LYS A 185 20.42 1.50 -62.82
CA LYS A 185 19.37 0.73 -62.16
C LYS A 185 19.07 1.28 -60.78
N ASP A 186 20.09 1.50 -59.95
CA ASP A 186 19.93 2.06 -58.61
C ASP A 186 19.34 3.47 -58.64
N LEU A 187 19.76 4.30 -59.59
CA LEU A 187 19.21 5.65 -59.78
C LEU A 187 17.75 5.60 -60.24
N PHE A 188 17.41 4.67 -61.14
CA PHE A 188 16.04 4.46 -61.60
C PHE A 188 15.13 4.05 -60.44
N ILE A 189 15.55 3.07 -59.64
CA ILE A 189 14.79 2.57 -58.49
C ILE A 189 14.57 3.69 -57.47
N LYS A 190 15.64 4.40 -57.07
CA LYS A 190 15.54 5.52 -56.12
C LYS A 190 14.61 6.62 -56.62
N LYS A 191 14.69 6.96 -57.91
CA LYS A 191 13.80 7.94 -58.52
C LYS A 191 12.36 7.46 -58.52
N TYR A 192 12.11 6.21 -58.93
CA TYR A 192 10.78 5.63 -58.95
C TYR A 192 10.14 5.62 -57.56
N VAL A 193 10.86 5.13 -56.55
CA VAL A 193 10.37 5.11 -55.16
C VAL A 193 10.03 6.54 -54.72
N ARG A 194 10.96 7.49 -54.87
CA ARG A 194 10.73 8.89 -54.47
C ARG A 194 9.51 9.51 -55.15
N ASP A 195 9.37 9.32 -56.45
CA ASP A 195 8.33 9.96 -57.25
C ASP A 195 6.93 9.36 -56.96
N ASN A 196 6.84 8.13 -56.43
CA ASN A 196 5.58 7.43 -56.15
C ASN A 196 5.27 7.26 -54.64
N PHE A 197 6.24 7.51 -53.76
CA PHE A 197 6.13 7.25 -52.32
C PHE A 197 4.97 8.00 -51.66
N GLU A 198 4.86 9.31 -51.91
CA GLU A 198 3.82 10.14 -51.30
C GLU A 198 2.41 9.68 -51.67
N GLN A 199 2.20 9.35 -52.94
CA GLN A 199 0.91 8.85 -53.42
C GLN A 199 0.56 7.51 -52.76
N ARG A 200 1.51 6.56 -52.72
CA ARG A 200 1.28 5.26 -52.09
C ARG A 200 1.02 5.39 -50.59
N LEU A 201 1.73 6.28 -49.90
CA LEU A 201 1.53 6.56 -48.48
C LEU A 201 0.14 7.14 -48.20
N ARG A 202 -0.31 8.12 -49.00
CA ARG A 202 -1.67 8.68 -48.86
C ARG A 202 -2.74 7.61 -49.05
N SER A 203 -2.64 6.79 -50.09
CA SER A 203 -3.63 5.72 -50.34
C SER A 203 -3.68 4.69 -49.21
N GLU A 204 -2.55 4.35 -48.61
CA GLU A 204 -2.50 3.43 -47.46
C GLU A 204 -3.14 4.04 -46.21
N MET A 205 -2.92 5.34 -45.96
CA MET A 205 -3.53 6.05 -44.83
C MET A 205 -5.05 6.25 -44.99
N GLU A 206 -5.54 6.36 -46.23
CA GLU A 206 -6.97 6.47 -46.52
C GLU A 206 -7.70 5.10 -46.49
N SER A 207 -6.95 4.00 -46.59
CA SER A 207 -7.51 2.64 -46.62
C SER A 207 -7.59 1.96 -45.24
N GLN A 208 -7.08 2.60 -44.18
CA GLN A 208 -7.12 2.14 -42.79
C GLN A 208 -8.23 2.84 -42.01
#